data_AF-A0A822D654-F1
#
_entry.id   AF-A0A822D654-F1
#
_cell.length_a   1.000
_cell.length_b   1.000
_cell.length_c   1.000
_cell.angle_alpha   90.00
_cell.angle_beta   90.00
_cell.angle_gamma   90.00
#
_symmetry.space_group_name_H-M   'P 1'
#
loop_
_entity.id
_entity.type
_entity.pdbx_description
1 polymer ?
#
loop_
_entity_poly.entity_id
_entity_poly.type
_entity_poly.pdbx_seq_one_letter_code
_entity_poly.pdbx_strand_id
1 'polypeptide(L)'
;DWEIDTTSIWQGAIPGRGQEMNDKLHPHLQLSTSMIPIPKIRPGDMVLWHCDTMHAVDSIHRGQSDSSVFYIPAVPLCEMNVKYLAQQRDAFLQ
;
A
#
# COMPACT_ATOMS: atom_id res chain seq x y z
N ASP A 1 5.28 -24.18 -21.25
CA ASP A 1 4.92 -24.98 -20.06
C ASP A 1 5.48 -24.32 -18.82
N TRP A 2 4.68 -24.25 -17.75
CA TRP A 2 5.12 -23.68 -16.47
C TRP A 2 5.77 -24.77 -15.62
N GLU A 3 6.93 -24.46 -15.02
CA GLU A 3 7.63 -25.34 -14.09
C GLU A 3 7.86 -24.61 -12.76
N ILE A 4 7.92 -25.37 -11.65
CA ILE A 4 8.17 -24.81 -10.32
C ILE A 4 9.64 -24.40 -10.22
N ASP A 5 9.89 -23.14 -9.88
CA ASP A 5 11.21 -22.65 -9.49
C ASP A 5 11.45 -22.93 -7.99
N THR A 6 12.53 -23.64 -7.67
CA THR A 6 12.91 -23.99 -6.30
C THR A 6 14.04 -23.10 -5.74
N THR A 7 14.41 -22.04 -6.44
CA THR A 7 15.39 -21.06 -5.94
C THR A 7 14.80 -20.21 -4.81
N SER A 8 15.66 -19.47 -4.11
CA SER A 8 15.24 -18.54 -3.04
C SER A 8 15.02 -17.11 -3.54
N ILE A 9 14.78 -16.92 -4.84
CA ILE A 9 14.58 -15.60 -5.43
C ILE A 9 13.13 -15.17 -5.22
N TRP A 10 12.95 -14.05 -4.51
CA TRP A 10 11.66 -13.40 -4.33
C TRP A 10 11.62 -12.12 -5.16
N GLN A 11 10.92 -12.17 -6.29
CA GLN A 11 10.89 -11.08 -7.26
C GLN A 11 10.33 -9.81 -6.62
N GLY A 12 11.08 -8.70 -6.67
CA GLY A 12 10.68 -7.41 -6.10
C GLY A 12 10.72 -7.31 -4.57
N ALA A 13 11.16 -8.36 -3.88
CA ALA A 13 11.29 -8.36 -2.42
C ALA A 13 12.72 -8.03 -1.98
N ILE A 14 12.85 -7.07 -1.06
CA ILE A 14 14.12 -6.73 -0.41
C ILE A 14 13.86 -6.65 1.10
N PRO A 15 14.57 -7.43 1.94
CA PRO A 15 14.40 -7.38 3.39
C PRO A 15 14.54 -5.95 3.94
N GLY A 16 13.57 -5.54 4.76
CA GLY A 16 13.51 -4.18 5.31
C GLY A 16 12.91 -3.12 4.37
N ARG A 17 12.41 -3.50 3.18
CA ARG A 17 11.68 -2.62 2.27
C ARG A 17 10.28 -3.17 1.98
N GLY A 18 9.42 -2.31 1.42
CA GLY A 18 8.15 -2.73 0.85
C GLY A 18 8.36 -3.61 -0.39
N GLN A 19 7.37 -4.48 -0.66
CA GLN A 19 7.33 -5.31 -1.86
C GLN A 19 7.10 -4.43 -3.10
N GLU A 20 7.93 -4.60 -4.13
CA GLU A 20 7.80 -3.88 -5.39
C GLU A 20 7.17 -4.76 -6.48
N MET A 21 6.20 -4.20 -7.19
CA MET A 21 5.56 -4.81 -8.35
C MET A 21 5.86 -3.96 -9.59
N ASN A 22 6.31 -4.58 -10.67
CA ASN A 22 6.61 -3.90 -11.94
C ASN A 22 6.42 -4.86 -13.12
N ASP A 23 6.29 -4.29 -14.33
CA ASP A 23 6.00 -5.06 -15.55
C ASP A 23 7.11 -6.02 -15.97
N LYS A 24 8.36 -5.81 -15.51
CA LYS A 24 9.48 -6.72 -15.80
C LYS A 24 9.38 -8.00 -14.99
N LEU A 25 9.08 -7.87 -13.70
CA LEU A 25 9.06 -8.99 -12.76
C LEU A 25 7.67 -9.65 -12.67
N HIS A 26 6.62 -8.88 -12.96
CA HIS A 26 5.23 -9.31 -12.82
C HIS A 26 4.40 -8.96 -14.07
N PRO A 27 4.81 -9.41 -15.29
CA PRO A 27 4.19 -8.99 -16.55
C PRO A 27 2.70 -9.34 -16.64
N HIS A 28 2.26 -10.41 -15.97
CA HIS A 28 0.87 -10.84 -15.97
C HIS A 28 -0.08 -9.89 -15.23
N LEU A 29 0.45 -9.01 -14.37
CA LEU A 29 -0.36 -7.99 -13.69
C LEU A 29 -0.80 -6.87 -14.64
N GLN A 30 -0.09 -6.66 -15.76
CA GLN A 30 -0.38 -5.63 -16.75
C GLN A 30 -0.62 -4.27 -16.10
N LEU A 31 0.35 -3.77 -15.32
CA LEU A 31 0.13 -2.62 -14.43
C LEU A 31 -0.24 -1.35 -15.20
N SER A 32 0.15 -1.24 -16.46
CA SER A 32 -0.24 -0.14 -17.35
C SER A 32 -1.75 -0.06 -17.64
N THR A 33 -2.50 -1.16 -17.48
CA THR A 33 -3.94 -1.22 -17.74
C THR A 33 -4.76 -1.60 -16.51
N SER A 34 -4.18 -2.33 -15.55
CA SER A 34 -4.87 -2.75 -14.33
C SER A 34 -4.81 -1.73 -13.20
N MET A 35 -3.78 -0.86 -13.17
CA MET A 35 -3.71 0.26 -12.24
C MET A 35 -4.58 1.40 -12.77
N ILE A 36 -5.60 1.77 -11.99
CA ILE A 36 -6.54 2.83 -12.35
C ILE A 36 -6.58 3.90 -11.26
N PRO A 37 -6.86 5.16 -11.63
CA PRO A 37 -7.01 6.22 -10.64
C PRO A 37 -8.24 5.97 -9.77
N ILE A 38 -8.16 6.38 -8.51
CA ILE A 38 -9.34 6.50 -7.66
C ILE A 38 -10.31 7.54 -8.27
N PRO A 39 -11.62 7.45 -7.96
CA PRO A 39 -12.56 8.49 -8.36
C PRO A 39 -12.19 9.86 -7.82
N LYS A 40 -12.74 10.92 -8.41
CA LYS A 40 -12.56 12.29 -7.91
C LYS A 40 -13.12 12.39 -6.48
N ILE A 41 -12.26 12.81 -5.56
CA ILE A 41 -12.59 13.01 -4.15
C ILE A 41 -12.81 14.49 -3.81
N ARG A 42 -13.46 14.73 -2.67
CA ARG A 42 -13.67 16.01 -2.02
C ARG A 42 -13.17 15.95 -0.58
N PRO A 43 -12.89 17.09 0.07
CA PRO A 43 -12.56 17.11 1.50
C PRO A 43 -13.65 16.41 2.32
N GLY A 44 -13.25 15.42 3.12
CA GLY A 44 -14.15 14.59 3.94
C GLY A 44 -14.46 13.21 3.35
N ASP A 45 -14.15 12.95 2.07
CA ASP A 45 -14.30 11.61 1.49
C ASP A 45 -13.24 10.64 2.07
N MET A 46 -13.61 9.36 2.16
CA MET A 46 -12.71 8.30 2.62
C MET A 46 -12.49 7.28 1.50
N VAL A 47 -11.22 6.92 1.27
CA VAL A 47 -10.83 5.86 0.34
C VAL A 47 -10.18 4.74 1.14
N LEU A 48 -10.66 3.51 0.94
CA LEU A 48 -10.16 2.30 1.59
C LEU A 48 -9.76 1.29 0.52
N TRP A 49 -8.66 0.59 0.76
CA TRP A 49 -8.22 -0.57 -0.02
C TRP A 49 -7.79 -1.69 0.93
N HIS A 50 -7.85 -2.93 0.45
CA HIS A 50 -7.44 -4.09 1.23
C HIS A 50 -5.91 -4.05 1.44
N CYS A 51 -5.39 -4.61 2.55
CA CYS A 51 -3.96 -4.55 2.87
C CYS A 51 -3.06 -5.23 1.82
N ASP A 52 -3.62 -6.13 1.00
CA ASP A 52 -2.92 -6.81 -0.09
C ASP A 52 -3.18 -6.18 -1.47
N THR A 53 -3.97 -5.10 -1.55
CA THR A 53 -4.21 -4.39 -2.80
C THR A 53 -2.97 -3.57 -3.19
N MET A 54 -2.46 -3.83 -4.40
CA MET A 54 -1.43 -2.98 -5.00
C MET A 54 -1.96 -1.56 -5.18
N HIS A 55 -1.16 -0.58 -4.77
CA HIS A 55 -1.48 0.83 -4.90
C HIS A 55 -0.22 1.62 -5.23
N ALA A 56 -0.41 2.75 -5.89
CA ALA A 56 0.66 3.69 -6.21
C ALA A 56 0.12 5.12 -6.11
N VAL A 57 1.02 6.08 -5.95
CA VAL A 57 0.72 7.51 -6.04
C VAL A 57 1.18 7.99 -7.41
N ASP A 58 0.39 8.85 -8.04
CA ASP A 58 0.77 9.47 -9.30
C ASP A 58 2.11 10.20 -9.16
N SER A 59 3.01 9.98 -10.12
CA SER A 59 4.36 10.58 -10.11
C SER A 59 4.35 12.08 -10.39
N ILE A 60 3.26 12.61 -10.94
CA ILE A 60 3.11 14.02 -11.32
C ILE A 60 1.75 14.53 -10.86
N HIS A 61 1.75 15.56 -10.01
CA HIS A 61 0.56 16.33 -9.69
C HIS A 61 0.45 17.57 -10.59
N ARG A 62 -0.58 17.62 -11.44
CA ARG A 62 -0.89 18.80 -12.29
C ARG A 62 -2.08 19.61 -11.77
N GLY A 63 -2.53 19.36 -10.54
CA GLY A 63 -3.59 20.14 -9.90
C GLY A 63 -3.13 21.55 -9.52
N GLN A 64 -4.09 22.42 -9.27
CA GLN A 64 -3.83 23.83 -8.90
C GLN A 64 -3.72 24.06 -7.39
N SER A 65 -4.01 23.04 -6.58
CA SER A 65 -3.99 23.11 -5.12
C SER A 65 -3.27 21.90 -4.55
N ASP A 66 -2.91 21.99 -3.27
CA ASP A 66 -2.32 20.86 -2.54
C ASP A 66 -3.27 19.65 -2.54
N SER A 67 -2.67 18.47 -2.58
CA SER A 67 -3.35 17.19 -2.42
C SER A 67 -2.99 16.63 -1.05
N SER A 68 -3.85 16.87 -0.06
CA SER A 68 -3.60 16.56 1.35
C SER A 68 -4.54 15.47 1.85
N VAL A 69 -3.99 14.49 2.58
CA VAL A 69 -4.74 13.35 3.15
C VAL A 69 -4.32 13.08 4.60
N PHE A 70 -5.20 12.45 5.37
CA PHE A 70 -4.85 11.81 6.64
C PHE A 70 -4.88 10.29 6.47
N TYR A 71 -3.83 9.61 6.91
CA TYR A 71 -3.79 8.14 6.92
C TYR A 71 -4.45 7.62 8.18
N ILE A 72 -5.63 7.00 8.03
CA ILE A 72 -6.41 6.40 9.11
C ILE A 72 -6.80 4.97 8.71
N PRO A 73 -6.05 3.94 9.16
CA PRO A 73 -6.31 2.55 8.79
C PRO A 73 -7.46 1.93 9.59
N ALA A 74 -8.05 0.86 9.04
CA ALA A 74 -8.92 -0.04 9.80
C ALA A 74 -8.05 -1.10 10.49
N VAL A 75 -7.90 -1.01 11.81
CA VAL A 75 -7.03 -1.89 12.61
C VAL A 75 -7.89 -2.62 13.65
N PRO A 76 -8.26 -3.91 13.43
CA PRO A 76 -9.12 -4.63 14.35
C PRO A 76 -8.40 -4.93 15.67
N LEU A 77 -9.17 -5.03 16.76
CA LEU A 77 -8.63 -5.40 18.06
C LEU A 77 -8.19 -6.87 18.05
N CYS A 78 -6.89 -7.09 18.17
CA CYS A 78 -6.29 -8.42 18.32
C CYS A 78 -5.05 -8.33 19.20
N GLU A 79 -4.53 -9.46 19.66
CA GLU A 79 -3.39 -9.50 20.60
C GLU A 79 -2.19 -8.70 20.10
N MET A 80 -1.85 -8.84 18.81
CA MET A 80 -0.75 -8.11 18.18
C MET A 80 -0.99 -6.59 18.22
N ASN A 81 -2.19 -6.14 17.87
CA ASN A 81 -2.53 -4.72 17.81
C ASN A 81 -2.69 -4.11 19.21
N VAL A 82 -3.12 -4.88 20.22
CA VAL A 82 -3.17 -4.43 21.62
C VAL A 82 -1.77 -4.14 22.16
N LYS A 83 -0.78 -4.97 21.82
CA LYS A 83 0.62 -4.72 22.20
C LYS A 83 1.12 -3.39 21.62
N TYR A 84 0.77 -3.09 20.37
CA TYR A 84 1.09 -1.81 19.75
C TYR A 84 0.30 -0.65 20.36
N LEU A 85 -0.98 -0.84 20.69
CA LEU A 85 -1.83 0.17 21.31
C LEU A 85 -1.25 0.71 22.63
N ALA A 86 -0.63 -0.16 23.44
CA ALA A 86 0.06 0.27 24.66
C ALA A 86 1.21 1.26 24.36
N GLN A 87 2.01 0.97 23.34
CA GLN A 87 3.09 1.85 22.88
C GLN A 87 2.55 3.16 22.30
N GLN A 88 1.48 3.08 21.51
CA GLN A 88 0.82 4.26 20.94
C GLN A 88 0.28 5.18 22.03
N ARG A 89 -0.35 4.63 23.08
CA ARG A 89 -0.81 5.39 24.25
C ARG A 89 0.37 6.10 24.93
N ASP A 90 1.46 5.39 25.17
CA ASP A 90 2.62 5.97 25.84
C ASP A 90 3.24 7.09 25.01
N ALA A 91 3.32 6.93 23.69
CA ALA A 91 3.78 7.99 22.78
C ALA A 91 2.83 9.20 22.72
N PHE A 92 1.51 8.99 22.88
CA PHE A 92 0.52 10.07 22.89
C PHE A 92 0.56 10.92 24.17
N LEU A 93 1.00 10.34 25.29
CA LEU A 93 1.05 11.01 26.60
C LEU A 93 2.39 11.70 26.90
N GLN A 94 3.39 11.55 26.03
CA GLN A 94 4.67 12.27 26.12
C GLN A 94 4.48 13.74 25.73
#